data_AF-D9RZT7-F1
#
_entry.id   AF-D9RZT7-F1
#
_cell.length_a   1.000
_cell.length_b   1.000
_cell.length_c   1.000
_cell.angle_alpha   90.00
_cell.angle_beta   90.00
_cell.angle_gamma   90.00
#
_symmetry.space_group_name_H-M   'P 1'
#
loop_
_entity.id
_entity.type
_entity.pdbx_description
1 polymer ?
#
loop_
_entity_poly.entity_id
_entity_poly.type
_entity_poly.pdbx_seq_one_letter_code
_entity_poly.pdbx_strand_id
1 'polypeptide(L)'
;MKTTKVIFINFLVLLMAVVLITGCRKEAQEPATVEPVMGDIKFEVIAENSVEFQELLKDETFRKWYDEKKKIEGFHAFDGKGKKYILVSAGEKPTGGYSVEVLSVTGRQDDLYLQGRVKAPAKDQMVTQVITYPSVLISVPVDERQVTGELKTEELKVEKPEEPQKPEGHKALKGEAVFLGQIDNNSIEVKEGDTFQVYRLSPDIKDRFDSFNLKENDRIQFMYYVNEHNQRVMTELKKMP
;
A
#
# COMPACT_ATOMS: atom_id res chain seq x y z
N MET A 1 65.99 52.27 -43.83
CA MET A 1 65.09 52.39 -42.65
C MET A 1 63.59 52.21 -42.93
N LYS A 2 63.12 52.05 -44.20
CA LYS A 2 61.69 51.85 -44.48
C LYS A 2 61.26 50.37 -44.55
N THR A 3 62.13 49.46 -44.98
CA THR A 3 61.83 48.03 -45.15
C THR A 3 61.73 47.26 -43.82
N THR A 4 62.58 47.59 -42.84
CA THR A 4 62.56 46.92 -41.52
C THR A 4 61.28 47.22 -40.71
N LYS A 5 60.69 48.42 -40.86
CA LYS A 5 59.42 48.78 -40.21
C LYS A 5 58.22 48.05 -40.81
N VAL A 6 58.20 47.80 -42.13
CA VAL A 6 57.10 47.10 -42.80
C VAL A 6 57.11 45.61 -42.45
N ILE A 7 58.29 45.00 -42.31
CA ILE A 7 58.42 43.61 -41.88
C ILE A 7 57.95 43.45 -40.42
N PHE A 8 58.33 44.38 -39.54
CA PHE A 8 57.90 44.35 -38.13
C PHE A 8 56.38 44.59 -37.96
N ILE A 9 55.79 45.48 -38.75
CA ILE A 9 54.34 45.73 -38.73
C ILE A 9 53.56 44.53 -39.27
N ASN A 10 54.01 43.88 -40.34
CA ASN A 10 53.36 42.66 -40.85
C ASN A 10 53.51 41.48 -39.89
N PHE A 11 54.64 41.36 -39.18
CA PHE A 11 54.82 40.30 -38.17
C PHE A 11 53.96 40.55 -36.91
N LEU A 12 53.77 41.82 -36.52
CA LEU A 12 52.93 42.21 -35.39
C LEU A 12 51.43 42.03 -35.69
N VAL A 13 50.99 42.30 -36.92
CA VAL A 13 49.60 42.06 -37.37
C VAL A 13 49.30 40.56 -37.50
N LEU A 14 50.29 39.76 -37.94
CA LEU A 14 50.16 38.30 -38.00
C LEU A 14 50.10 37.68 -36.58
N LEU A 15 50.84 38.22 -35.61
CA LEU A 15 50.80 37.77 -34.21
C LEU A 15 49.47 38.12 -33.52
N MET A 16 48.88 39.27 -33.85
CA MET A 16 47.59 39.71 -33.29
C MET A 16 46.39 38.92 -33.85
N ALA A 17 46.51 38.35 -35.06
CA ALA A 17 45.48 37.48 -35.66
C ALA A 17 45.44 36.06 -35.06
N VAL A 18 46.55 35.56 -34.52
CA VAL A 18 46.63 34.20 -33.94
C VAL A 18 46.01 34.13 -32.53
N VAL A 19 45.94 35.25 -31.81
CA VAL A 19 45.41 35.30 -30.43
C VAL A 19 43.87 35.36 -30.37
N LEU A 20 43.19 35.57 -31.51
CA LEU A 20 41.72 35.65 -31.56
C LEU A 20 41.01 34.29 -31.76
N ILE A 21 41.74 33.18 -31.80
CA ILE A 21 41.16 31.84 -32.04
C ILE A 21 41.23 30.90 -30.83
N THR A 22 41.70 31.37 -29.67
CA THR A 22 41.46 30.64 -28.41
C THR A 22 40.04 30.89 -27.92
N GLY A 23 39.07 30.47 -28.74
CA GLY A 23 37.74 30.18 -28.25
C GLY A 23 37.88 29.05 -27.25
N CYS A 24 37.59 29.30 -25.97
CA CYS A 24 37.38 28.24 -25.00
C CYS A 24 36.31 27.31 -25.57
N ARG A 25 36.74 26.17 -26.12
CA ARG A 25 35.86 25.06 -26.38
C ARG A 25 35.42 24.58 -25.01
N LYS A 26 34.27 25.05 -24.54
CA LYS A 26 33.52 24.31 -23.52
C LYS A 26 33.27 22.96 -24.16
N GLU A 27 34.03 21.95 -23.76
CA GLU A 27 33.57 20.57 -23.91
C GLU A 27 32.16 20.56 -23.35
N ALA A 28 31.19 20.38 -24.25
CA ALA A 28 29.88 19.94 -23.85
C ALA A 28 30.14 18.58 -23.23
N GLN A 29 30.26 18.55 -21.91
CA GLN A 29 30.26 17.33 -21.14
C GLN A 29 28.99 16.62 -21.56
N GLU A 30 29.14 15.52 -22.31
CA GLU A 30 28.02 14.66 -22.66
C GLU A 30 27.25 14.41 -21.36
N PRO A 31 25.94 14.69 -21.31
CA PRO A 31 25.16 14.39 -20.13
C PRO A 31 25.41 12.92 -19.81
N ALA A 32 25.81 12.63 -18.58
CA ALA A 32 26.09 11.28 -18.14
C ALA A 32 24.92 10.39 -18.56
N THR A 33 25.15 9.52 -19.54
CA THR A 33 24.16 8.58 -20.04
C THR A 33 23.85 7.63 -18.89
N VAL A 34 22.74 7.87 -18.20
CA VAL A 34 22.23 6.92 -17.20
C VAL A 34 21.79 5.70 -17.99
N GLU A 35 22.61 4.64 -17.97
CA GLU A 35 22.23 3.41 -18.64
C GLU A 35 20.89 2.89 -18.07
N PRO A 36 19.92 2.53 -18.93
CA PRO A 36 18.62 2.10 -18.47
C PRO A 36 18.74 0.80 -17.66
N VAL A 37 18.22 0.83 -16.44
CA VAL A 37 18.22 -0.36 -15.57
C VAL A 37 17.18 -1.35 -16.09
N MET A 38 17.60 -2.60 -16.31
CA MET A 38 16.72 -3.69 -16.74
C MET A 38 16.26 -4.53 -15.54
N GLY A 39 15.03 -5.04 -15.59
CA GLY A 39 14.45 -5.82 -14.49
C GLY A 39 13.88 -4.95 -13.38
N ASP A 40 13.93 -5.42 -12.15
CA ASP A 40 13.27 -4.75 -11.02
C ASP A 40 13.92 -3.40 -10.69
N ILE A 41 13.10 -2.34 -10.74
CA ILE A 41 13.50 -0.98 -10.39
C ILE A 41 12.96 -0.66 -9.01
N LYS A 42 13.85 -0.22 -8.13
CA LYS A 42 13.46 0.29 -6.81
C LYS A 42 12.71 1.61 -6.98
N PHE A 43 11.61 1.73 -6.27
CA PHE A 43 10.80 2.94 -6.21
C PHE A 43 10.53 3.33 -4.76
N GLU A 44 10.27 4.61 -4.55
CA GLU A 44 9.90 5.17 -3.25
C GLU A 44 8.50 5.75 -3.34
N VAL A 45 7.60 5.38 -2.42
CA VAL A 45 6.27 5.99 -2.31
C VAL A 45 6.38 7.34 -1.61
N ILE A 46 5.85 8.38 -2.25
CA ILE A 46 5.81 9.74 -1.72
C ILE A 46 4.40 9.98 -1.17
N ALA A 47 4.27 9.96 0.15
CA ALA A 47 3.00 10.21 0.82
C ALA A 47 2.57 11.68 0.66
N GLU A 48 1.27 11.95 0.44
CA GLU A 48 0.75 13.31 0.24
C GLU A 48 1.00 14.24 1.44
N ASN A 49 1.08 13.69 2.65
CA ASN A 49 1.38 14.42 3.88
C ASN A 49 2.89 14.55 4.17
N SER A 50 3.76 14.06 3.30
CA SER A 50 5.21 14.13 3.48
C SER A 50 5.78 15.51 3.11
N VAL A 51 6.92 15.86 3.70
CA VAL A 51 7.65 17.10 3.38
C VAL A 51 8.07 17.12 1.90
N GLU A 52 8.53 16.00 1.35
CA GLU A 52 8.92 15.89 -0.06
C GLU A 52 7.76 16.24 -0.99
N PHE A 53 6.56 15.74 -0.71
CA PHE A 53 5.37 16.08 -1.49
C PHE A 53 5.03 17.57 -1.41
N GLN A 54 5.08 18.17 -0.22
CA GLN A 54 4.83 19.60 -0.05
C GLN A 54 5.87 20.47 -0.79
N GLU A 55 7.13 20.04 -0.85
CA GLU A 55 8.16 20.70 -1.65
C GLU A 55 7.95 20.53 -3.17
N LEU A 56 7.35 19.43 -3.62
CA LEU A 56 6.96 19.25 -5.02
C LEU A 56 5.80 20.18 -5.42
N LEU A 57 4.82 20.37 -4.54
CA LEU A 57 3.67 21.26 -4.78
C LEU A 57 4.03 22.75 -4.91
N LYS A 58 5.23 23.16 -4.49
CA LYS A 58 5.73 24.53 -4.72
C LYS A 58 6.04 24.81 -6.20
N ASP A 59 6.31 23.77 -6.98
CA ASP A 59 6.43 23.88 -8.44
C ASP A 59 5.02 23.90 -9.04
N GLU A 60 4.65 25.03 -9.65
CA GLU A 60 3.32 25.20 -10.24
C GLU A 60 3.04 24.22 -11.38
N THR A 61 4.07 23.82 -12.12
CA THR A 61 3.97 22.85 -13.22
C THR A 61 3.61 21.48 -12.67
N PHE A 62 4.31 21.04 -11.62
CA PHE A 62 4.04 19.79 -10.93
C PHE A 62 2.65 19.81 -10.30
N ARG A 63 2.29 20.88 -9.57
CA ARG A 63 0.97 21.02 -8.92
C ARG A 63 -0.17 20.87 -9.94
N LYS A 64 -0.09 21.61 -11.05
CA LYS A 64 -1.11 21.55 -12.11
C LYS A 64 -1.20 20.15 -12.71
N TRP A 65 -0.04 19.56 -13.03
CA TRP A 65 0.02 18.19 -13.54
C TRP A 65 -0.62 17.20 -12.55
N TYR A 66 -0.27 17.26 -11.27
CA TYR A 66 -0.82 16.36 -10.24
C TYR A 66 -2.34 16.48 -10.13
N ASP A 67 -2.86 17.71 -10.05
CA ASP A 67 -4.29 17.98 -9.88
C ASP A 67 -5.14 17.54 -11.09
N GLU A 68 -4.58 17.61 -12.30
CA GLU A 68 -5.21 17.13 -13.52
C GLU A 68 -5.13 15.60 -13.63
N LYS A 69 -3.93 15.03 -13.42
CA LYS A 69 -3.65 13.62 -13.67
C LYS A 69 -4.27 12.69 -12.64
N LYS A 70 -4.41 13.11 -11.37
CA LYS A 70 -5.08 12.30 -10.34
C LYS A 70 -6.52 11.90 -10.69
N LYS A 71 -7.17 12.69 -11.57
CA LYS A 71 -8.54 12.46 -12.02
C LYS A 71 -8.65 11.50 -13.20
N ILE A 72 -7.54 11.22 -13.87
CA ILE A 72 -7.50 10.40 -15.09
C ILE A 72 -6.92 9.05 -14.69
N GLU A 73 -7.66 7.97 -14.93
CA GLU A 73 -7.15 6.63 -14.66
C GLU A 73 -5.90 6.34 -15.51
N GLY A 74 -4.89 5.73 -14.89
CA GLY A 74 -3.68 5.29 -15.58
C GLY A 74 -2.38 5.67 -14.86
N PHE A 75 -1.29 5.63 -15.63
CA PHE A 75 0.07 5.91 -15.20
C PHE A 75 0.55 7.20 -15.85
N HIS A 76 0.87 8.19 -15.04
CA HIS A 76 1.28 9.51 -15.54
C HIS A 76 2.70 9.79 -15.06
N ALA A 77 3.60 10.12 -15.98
CA ALA A 77 4.98 10.46 -15.66
C ALA A 77 5.19 11.98 -15.59
N PHE A 78 6.10 12.39 -14.70
CA PHE A 78 6.62 13.76 -14.60
C PHE A 78 8.11 13.69 -14.28
N ASP A 79 8.93 14.30 -15.13
CA ASP A 79 10.38 14.37 -14.92
C ASP A 79 10.73 15.68 -14.20
N GLY A 80 11.49 15.59 -13.10
CA GLY A 80 11.86 16.79 -12.34
C GLY A 80 12.78 16.49 -11.17
N LYS A 81 13.53 17.51 -10.71
CA LYS A 81 14.42 17.42 -9.54
C LYS A 81 15.37 16.20 -9.54
N GLY A 82 15.81 15.76 -10.72
CA GLY A 82 16.74 14.62 -10.87
C GLY A 82 16.11 13.25 -10.57
N LYS A 83 14.78 13.12 -10.65
CA LYS A 83 14.04 11.86 -10.56
C LYS A 83 12.93 11.82 -11.62
N LYS A 84 12.39 10.62 -11.89
CA LYS A 84 11.09 10.47 -12.55
C LYS A 84 10.04 10.19 -11.50
N TYR A 85 8.97 10.98 -11.51
CA TYR A 85 7.79 10.76 -10.67
C TYR A 85 6.71 10.10 -11.50
N ILE A 86 6.05 9.10 -10.91
CA ILE A 86 4.95 8.39 -11.56
C ILE A 86 3.74 8.44 -10.65
N LEU A 87 2.66 9.05 -11.13
CA LEU A 87 1.37 9.06 -10.47
C LEU A 87 0.53 7.92 -11.03
N VAL A 88 0.17 6.96 -10.16
CA VAL A 88 -0.74 5.87 -10.51
C VAL A 88 -2.12 6.22 -9.96
N SER A 89 -3.08 6.43 -10.85
CA SER A 89 -4.41 6.95 -10.50
C SER A 89 -5.50 5.98 -10.90
N ALA A 90 -6.47 5.78 -10.00
CA ALA A 90 -7.67 4.98 -10.27
C ALA A 90 -8.79 5.80 -10.95
N GLY A 91 -8.54 7.08 -11.25
CA GLY A 91 -9.56 8.01 -11.73
C GLY A 91 -10.64 8.30 -10.68
N GLU A 92 -11.79 8.76 -11.17
CA GLU A 92 -12.95 9.04 -10.32
C GLU A 92 -13.51 7.76 -9.67
N LYS A 93 -13.79 7.81 -8.36
CA LYS A 93 -14.50 6.77 -7.63
C LYS A 93 -15.69 7.35 -6.86
N PRO A 94 -16.85 6.67 -6.85
CA PRO A 94 -18.11 7.23 -6.36
C PRO A 94 -18.18 7.37 -4.83
N THR A 95 -17.30 6.67 -4.10
CA THR A 95 -17.27 6.68 -2.64
C THR A 95 -15.85 6.81 -2.13
N GLY A 96 -15.70 7.09 -0.82
CA GLY A 96 -14.46 6.84 -0.11
C GLY A 96 -14.16 5.33 0.04
N GLY A 97 -12.97 5.02 0.55
CA GLY A 97 -12.56 3.64 0.85
C GLY A 97 -11.78 2.94 -0.28
N TYR A 98 -11.67 3.55 -1.46
CA TYR A 98 -10.77 3.08 -2.51
C TYR A 98 -9.31 3.50 -2.21
N SER A 99 -8.35 2.66 -2.58
CA SER A 99 -6.92 2.98 -2.52
C SER A 99 -6.16 2.40 -3.71
N VAL A 100 -4.99 2.94 -4.01
CA VAL A 100 -4.09 2.45 -5.07
C VAL A 100 -2.78 1.99 -4.46
N GLU A 101 -2.27 0.87 -4.95
CA GLU A 101 -1.00 0.28 -4.54
C GLU A 101 -0.16 -0.02 -5.79
N VAL A 102 1.13 0.33 -5.74
CA VAL A 102 2.10 -0.10 -6.76
C VAL A 102 2.79 -1.36 -6.25
N LEU A 103 2.73 -2.44 -7.01
CA LEU A 103 3.31 -3.74 -6.67
C LEU A 103 4.75 -3.86 -7.18
N SER A 104 5.00 -3.41 -8.40
CA SER A 104 6.33 -3.48 -9.03
C SER A 104 6.53 -2.42 -10.09
N VAL A 105 7.78 -2.00 -10.27
CA VAL A 105 8.26 -1.27 -11.45
C VAL A 105 9.34 -2.12 -12.10
N THR A 106 9.18 -2.46 -13.37
CA THR A 106 10.13 -3.28 -14.12
C THR A 106 10.62 -2.52 -15.34
N GLY A 107 11.92 -2.30 -15.44
CA GLY A 107 12.57 -1.76 -16.63
C GLY A 107 12.65 -2.81 -17.72
N ARG A 108 11.98 -2.55 -18.85
CA ARG A 108 12.05 -3.35 -20.07
C ARG A 108 12.77 -2.57 -21.16
N GLN A 109 12.94 -3.19 -22.33
CA GLN A 109 13.73 -2.58 -23.40
C GLN A 109 13.18 -1.20 -23.81
N ASP A 110 11.85 -1.08 -23.88
CA ASP A 110 11.20 0.12 -24.43
C ASP A 110 10.44 0.95 -23.39
N ASP A 111 10.12 0.37 -22.23
CA ASP A 111 9.25 0.99 -21.22
C ASP A 111 9.66 0.67 -19.77
N LEU A 112 9.11 1.48 -18.86
CA LEU A 112 8.94 1.14 -17.46
C LEU A 112 7.55 0.53 -17.29
N TYR A 113 7.49 -0.77 -17.07
CA TYR A 113 6.24 -1.49 -16.88
C TYR A 113 5.84 -1.53 -15.41
N LEU A 114 4.66 -1.01 -15.08
CA LEU A 114 4.11 -0.96 -13.74
C LEU A 114 3.02 -2.00 -13.55
N GLN A 115 3.05 -2.66 -12.40
CA GLN A 115 1.91 -3.43 -11.91
C GLN A 115 1.33 -2.69 -10.72
N GLY A 116 0.07 -2.30 -10.83
CA GLY A 116 -0.67 -1.66 -9.76
C GLY A 116 -1.97 -2.41 -9.44
N ARG A 117 -2.50 -2.15 -8.26
CA ARG A 117 -3.81 -2.60 -7.81
C ARG A 117 -4.64 -1.43 -7.30
N VAL A 118 -5.91 -1.40 -7.66
CA VAL A 118 -6.93 -0.59 -6.96
C VAL A 118 -7.64 -1.50 -5.96
N LYS A 119 -7.56 -1.18 -4.68
CA LYS A 119 -8.36 -1.85 -3.64
C LYS A 119 -9.68 -1.12 -3.52
N ALA A 120 -10.75 -1.74 -3.96
CA ALA A 120 -12.10 -1.23 -3.73
C ALA A 120 -12.52 -1.49 -2.28
N PRO A 121 -13.35 -0.61 -1.69
CA PRO A 121 -13.94 -0.90 -0.41
C PRO A 121 -14.75 -2.18 -0.50
N ALA A 122 -14.81 -2.84 0.63
CA ALA A 122 -15.57 -4.04 0.81
C ALA A 122 -17.09 -3.79 0.62
N LYS A 123 -17.84 -4.77 0.09
CA LYS A 123 -19.26 -4.62 -0.27
C LYS A 123 -20.14 -4.08 0.88
N ASP A 124 -19.86 -4.52 2.10
CA ASP A 124 -20.61 -4.14 3.31
C ASP A 124 -19.85 -3.12 4.19
N GLN A 125 -18.72 -2.59 3.70
CA GLN A 125 -17.95 -1.59 4.42
C GLN A 125 -18.71 -0.26 4.43
N MET A 126 -18.91 0.31 5.62
CA MET A 126 -19.39 1.68 5.73
C MET A 126 -18.35 2.64 5.13
N VAL A 127 -18.74 3.32 4.05
CA VAL A 127 -17.91 4.30 3.34
C VAL A 127 -18.64 5.63 3.18
N THR A 128 -17.88 6.70 3.01
CA THR A 128 -18.41 8.02 2.70
C THR A 128 -18.93 8.07 1.27
N GLN A 129 -20.11 8.65 1.06
CA GLN A 129 -20.74 8.80 -0.26
C GLN A 129 -20.26 10.11 -0.93
N VAL A 130 -18.96 10.20 -1.18
CA VAL A 130 -18.33 11.37 -1.80
C VAL A 130 -17.41 10.90 -2.92
N ILE A 131 -17.41 11.62 -4.04
CA ILE A 131 -16.50 11.38 -5.15
C ILE A 131 -15.06 11.58 -4.69
N THR A 132 -14.21 10.58 -4.93
CA THR A 132 -12.77 10.60 -4.60
C THR A 132 -11.91 10.32 -5.81
N TYR A 133 -10.60 10.59 -5.68
CA TYR A 133 -9.59 10.35 -6.71
C TYR A 133 -8.39 9.60 -6.11
N PRO A 134 -8.54 8.28 -5.84
CA PRO A 134 -7.48 7.48 -5.25
C PRO A 134 -6.26 7.44 -6.17
N SER A 135 -5.10 7.77 -5.63
CA SER A 135 -3.84 7.74 -6.36
C SER A 135 -2.66 7.53 -5.43
N VAL A 136 -1.52 7.12 -6.00
CA VAL A 136 -0.25 6.99 -5.31
C VAL A 136 0.84 7.58 -6.18
N LEU A 137 1.67 8.44 -5.58
CA LEU A 137 2.85 9.00 -6.21
C LEU A 137 4.07 8.18 -5.81
N ILE A 138 4.84 7.73 -6.80
CA ILE A 138 6.14 7.10 -6.59
C ILE A 138 7.24 7.91 -7.26
N SER A 139 8.47 7.75 -6.79
CA SER A 139 9.66 8.19 -7.51
C SER A 139 10.57 7.02 -7.86
N VAL A 140 11.20 7.12 -9.03
CA VAL A 140 12.23 6.19 -9.53
C VAL A 140 13.44 6.99 -10.00
N PRO A 141 14.62 6.34 -10.19
CA PRO A 141 15.76 6.97 -10.85
C PRO A 141 15.36 7.60 -12.19
N VAL A 142 16.14 8.59 -12.64
CA VAL A 142 15.94 9.20 -13.96
C VAL A 142 15.95 8.13 -15.03
N ASP A 143 14.95 8.17 -15.90
CA ASP A 143 14.76 7.20 -16.97
C ASP A 143 14.05 7.89 -18.14
N GLU A 144 14.43 7.64 -19.39
CA GLU A 144 13.79 8.28 -20.54
C GLU A 144 12.66 7.44 -21.14
N ARG A 145 12.54 6.17 -20.73
CA ARG A 145 11.51 5.27 -21.25
C ARG A 145 10.12 5.74 -20.85
N GLN A 146 9.16 5.46 -21.73
CA GLN A 146 7.74 5.69 -21.46
C GLN A 146 7.26 4.80 -20.31
N VAL A 147 6.19 5.22 -19.64
CA VAL A 147 5.58 4.46 -18.56
C VAL A 147 4.36 3.71 -19.10
N THR A 148 4.34 2.40 -18.93
CA THR A 148 3.21 1.53 -19.27
C THR A 148 2.84 0.70 -18.05
N GLY A 149 1.74 -0.05 -18.10
CA GLY A 149 1.41 -0.95 -17.01
C GLY A 149 0.01 -1.51 -17.07
N GLU A 150 -0.32 -2.27 -16.03
CA GLU A 150 -1.67 -2.75 -15.77
C GLU A 150 -2.12 -2.34 -14.36
N LEU A 151 -3.35 -1.87 -14.26
CA LEU A 151 -4.00 -1.52 -13.00
C LEU A 151 -5.19 -2.44 -12.77
N LYS A 152 -5.03 -3.44 -11.90
CA LYS A 152 -6.08 -4.42 -11.60
C LYS A 152 -6.96 -3.91 -10.46
N THR A 153 -8.26 -3.81 -10.68
CA THR A 153 -9.19 -3.52 -9.58
C THR A 153 -9.51 -4.81 -8.86
N GLU A 154 -9.32 -4.80 -7.55
CA GLU A 154 -9.70 -5.89 -6.67
C GLU A 154 -10.62 -5.37 -5.61
N GLU A 155 -11.81 -5.96 -5.58
CA GLU A 155 -12.66 -5.90 -4.41
C GLU A 155 -11.92 -6.61 -3.29
N LEU A 156 -11.69 -5.89 -2.18
CA LEU A 156 -11.43 -6.57 -0.94
C LEU A 156 -12.63 -7.50 -0.73
N LYS A 157 -12.41 -8.80 -0.97
CA LYS A 157 -13.25 -9.81 -0.35
C LYS A 157 -13.13 -9.49 1.12
N VAL A 158 -14.17 -8.88 1.69
CA VAL A 158 -14.44 -9.14 3.09
C VAL A 158 -14.51 -10.65 3.09
N GLU A 159 -13.47 -11.30 3.58
CA GLU A 159 -13.71 -12.45 4.42
C GLU A 159 -14.68 -11.90 5.46
N LYS A 160 -15.99 -12.05 5.15
CA LYS A 160 -17.12 -11.72 6.01
C LYS A 160 -16.59 -11.99 7.41
N PRO A 161 -16.48 -10.98 8.31
CA PRO A 161 -15.73 -11.11 9.56
C PRO A 161 -16.08 -12.48 10.08
N GLU A 162 -15.08 -13.36 10.06
CA GLU A 162 -15.34 -14.78 10.01
C GLU A 162 -16.33 -15.06 11.11
N GLU A 163 -17.50 -15.56 10.71
CA GLU A 163 -18.39 -16.11 11.69
C GLU A 163 -17.50 -17.04 12.50
N PRO A 164 -17.37 -16.77 13.80
CA PRO A 164 -16.16 -17.02 14.58
C PRO A 164 -15.63 -18.37 14.20
N GLN A 165 -14.45 -18.43 13.54
CA GLN A 165 -13.95 -19.68 13.01
C GLN A 165 -13.97 -20.70 14.16
N LYS A 166 -14.88 -21.66 14.08
CA LYS A 166 -14.70 -22.93 14.77
C LYS A 166 -13.35 -23.43 14.26
N PRO A 167 -12.34 -23.60 15.12
CA PRO A 167 -11.00 -23.87 14.64
C PRO A 167 -11.02 -25.12 13.78
N GLU A 168 -10.67 -24.92 12.51
CA GLU A 168 -10.46 -26.01 11.59
C GLU A 168 -9.23 -26.78 12.06
N GLY A 169 -9.48 -28.01 12.50
CA GLY A 169 -8.47 -28.90 13.07
C GLY A 169 -8.90 -29.58 14.37
N HIS A 170 -9.91 -29.04 15.06
CA HIS A 170 -10.45 -29.67 16.26
C HIS A 170 -11.85 -30.19 16.02
N LYS A 171 -12.06 -31.50 16.22
CA LYS A 171 -13.38 -32.14 16.12
C LYS A 171 -14.34 -31.41 17.06
N ALA A 172 -15.36 -30.75 16.50
CA ALA A 172 -16.40 -30.13 17.30
C ALA A 172 -17.16 -31.23 18.06
N LEU A 173 -17.11 -31.16 19.39
CA LEU A 173 -17.79 -32.05 20.31
C LEU A 173 -19.06 -31.37 20.83
N LYS A 174 -20.08 -32.17 21.11
CA LYS A 174 -21.33 -31.73 21.72
C LYS A 174 -21.32 -32.10 23.20
N GLY A 175 -21.67 -31.17 24.07
CA GLY A 175 -21.78 -31.38 25.51
C GLY A 175 -23.17 -30.98 26.04
N GLU A 176 -23.58 -31.64 27.12
CA GLU A 176 -24.75 -31.29 27.92
C GLU A 176 -24.37 -31.32 29.40
N ALA A 177 -24.67 -30.25 30.12
CA ALA A 177 -24.24 -30.09 31.50
C ALA A 177 -25.23 -29.25 32.31
N VAL A 178 -25.03 -29.23 33.63
CA VAL A 178 -25.66 -28.29 34.54
C VAL A 178 -24.69 -27.13 34.79
N PHE A 179 -25.12 -25.90 34.50
CA PHE A 179 -24.32 -24.69 34.74
C PHE A 179 -24.22 -24.41 36.24
N LEU A 180 -23.01 -24.17 36.75
CA LEU A 180 -22.77 -23.87 38.16
C LEU A 180 -22.38 -22.40 38.39
N GLY A 181 -21.60 -21.83 37.49
CA GLY A 181 -21.21 -20.42 37.60
C GLY A 181 -20.10 -20.01 36.64
N GLN A 182 -19.81 -18.71 36.61
CA GLN A 182 -18.60 -18.17 36.00
C GLN A 182 -17.48 -18.21 37.03
N ILE A 183 -16.31 -18.72 36.63
CA ILE A 183 -15.09 -18.64 37.46
C ILE A 183 -14.43 -17.27 37.23
N ASP A 184 -14.44 -16.81 35.99
CA ASP A 184 -14.00 -15.48 35.57
C ASP A 184 -14.75 -15.06 34.28
N ASN A 185 -14.39 -13.91 33.70
CA ASN A 185 -14.99 -13.39 32.47
C ASN A 185 -14.68 -14.22 31.21
N ASN A 186 -13.92 -15.31 31.33
CA ASN A 186 -13.49 -16.14 30.21
C ASN A 186 -13.90 -17.60 30.37
N SER A 187 -14.43 -18.03 31.52
CA SER A 187 -14.62 -19.44 31.82
C SER A 187 -15.80 -19.71 32.74
N ILE A 188 -16.45 -20.84 32.47
CA ILE A 188 -17.56 -21.35 33.26
C ILE A 188 -17.24 -22.72 33.84
N GLU A 189 -17.83 -22.98 35.00
CA GLU A 189 -17.87 -24.31 35.60
C GLU A 189 -19.22 -24.97 35.33
N VAL A 190 -19.18 -26.22 34.92
CA VAL A 190 -20.36 -27.03 34.61
C VAL A 190 -20.22 -28.42 35.23
N LYS A 191 -21.35 -29.06 35.51
CA LYS A 191 -21.43 -30.45 35.96
C LYS A 191 -21.91 -31.36 34.82
N GLU A 192 -21.02 -32.22 34.33
CA GLU A 192 -21.29 -33.26 33.33
C GLU A 192 -21.37 -34.63 34.04
N GLY A 193 -22.60 -35.14 34.19
CA GLY A 193 -22.85 -36.34 35.00
C GLY A 193 -22.46 -36.10 36.46
N ASP A 194 -21.50 -36.87 36.98
CA ASP A 194 -20.94 -36.72 38.33
C ASP A 194 -19.61 -35.96 38.34
N THR A 195 -19.17 -35.43 37.21
CA THR A 195 -17.88 -34.73 37.08
C THR A 195 -18.06 -33.22 36.91
N PHE A 196 -17.17 -32.45 37.51
CA PHE A 196 -17.07 -31.01 37.32
C PHE A 196 -16.06 -30.71 36.21
N GLN A 197 -16.42 -29.84 35.28
CA GLN A 197 -15.59 -29.47 34.14
C GLN A 197 -15.61 -27.96 33.95
N VAL A 198 -14.46 -27.44 33.51
CA VAL A 198 -14.30 -26.03 33.17
C VAL A 198 -14.20 -25.87 31.67
N TYR A 199 -14.98 -24.93 31.14
CA TYR A 199 -14.98 -24.56 29.73
C TYR A 199 -14.62 -23.09 29.59
N ARG A 200 -13.65 -22.81 28.72
CA ARG A 200 -13.36 -21.44 28.28
C ARG A 200 -14.43 -21.00 27.28
N LEU A 201 -14.88 -19.77 27.36
CA LEU A 201 -15.80 -19.17 26.39
C LEU A 201 -15.02 -18.71 25.15
N SER A 202 -15.56 -18.95 23.95
CA SER A 202 -15.09 -18.25 22.75
C SER A 202 -15.35 -16.74 22.89
N PRO A 203 -14.65 -15.88 22.13
CA PRO A 203 -14.90 -14.44 22.13
C PRO A 203 -16.39 -14.09 21.97
N ASP A 204 -17.10 -14.82 21.14
CA ASP A 204 -18.50 -14.52 20.77
C ASP A 204 -19.50 -15.04 21.78
N ILE A 205 -19.18 -16.15 22.47
CA ILE A 205 -19.98 -16.57 23.62
C ILE A 205 -19.78 -15.59 24.76
N LYS A 206 -18.54 -15.11 24.97
CA LYS A 206 -18.23 -14.11 25.98
C LYS A 206 -18.98 -12.80 25.73
N ASP A 207 -18.94 -12.26 24.51
CA ASP A 207 -19.56 -10.97 24.17
C ASP A 207 -21.08 -10.97 24.35
N ARG A 208 -21.73 -12.14 24.30
CA ARG A 208 -23.18 -12.30 24.51
C ARG A 208 -23.54 -13.13 25.73
N PHE A 209 -22.62 -13.39 26.65
CA PHE A 209 -22.85 -14.37 27.73
C PHE A 209 -24.07 -14.00 28.58
N ASP A 210 -24.21 -12.72 28.93
CA ASP A 210 -25.33 -12.22 29.74
C ASP A 210 -26.70 -12.41 29.05
N SER A 211 -26.73 -12.48 27.72
CA SER A 211 -27.97 -12.69 26.96
C SER A 211 -28.56 -14.08 27.16
N PHE A 212 -27.77 -15.07 27.57
CA PHE A 212 -28.27 -16.42 27.86
C PHE A 212 -29.05 -16.49 29.18
N ASN A 213 -28.93 -15.48 30.05
CA ASN A 213 -29.64 -15.36 31.33
C ASN A 213 -29.57 -16.66 32.16
N LEU A 214 -28.36 -17.22 32.24
CA LEU A 214 -28.08 -18.45 32.98
C LEU A 214 -28.05 -18.19 34.48
N LYS A 215 -28.63 -19.12 35.23
CA LYS A 215 -28.62 -19.21 36.69
C LYS A 215 -28.03 -20.55 37.08
N GLU A 216 -27.40 -20.59 38.25
CA GLU A 216 -26.91 -21.83 38.83
C GLU A 216 -28.01 -22.91 38.79
N ASN A 217 -27.63 -24.12 38.36
CA ASN A 217 -28.48 -25.28 38.10
C ASN A 217 -29.28 -25.29 36.79
N ASP A 218 -29.12 -24.29 35.91
CA ASP A 218 -29.68 -24.36 34.57
C ASP A 218 -29.04 -25.48 33.75
N ARG A 219 -29.85 -26.23 33.00
CA ARG A 219 -29.35 -27.19 32.01
C ARG A 219 -28.91 -26.45 30.76
N ILE A 220 -27.76 -26.82 30.23
CA ILE A 220 -27.21 -26.21 29.02
C ILE A 220 -26.77 -27.29 28.02
N GLN A 221 -26.87 -26.94 26.75
CA GLN A 221 -26.32 -27.71 25.64
C GLN A 221 -25.34 -26.79 24.90
N PHE A 222 -24.19 -27.33 24.52
CA PHE A 222 -23.12 -26.53 23.93
C PHE A 222 -22.30 -27.32 22.93
N MET A 223 -21.61 -26.60 22.05
CA MET A 223 -20.57 -27.14 21.19
C MET A 223 -19.21 -26.66 21.69
N TYR A 224 -18.22 -27.54 21.71
CA TYR A 224 -16.87 -27.19 22.13
C TYR A 224 -15.82 -27.93 21.32
N TYR A 225 -14.57 -27.49 21.47
CA TYR A 225 -13.41 -28.21 20.97
C TYR A 225 -12.30 -28.20 22.02
N VAL A 226 -11.29 -29.06 21.86
CA VAL A 226 -10.08 -29.07 22.69
C VAL A 226 -8.95 -28.46 21.87
N ASN A 227 -8.36 -27.36 22.34
CA ASN A 227 -7.27 -26.68 21.62
C ASN A 227 -5.92 -27.39 21.80
N GLU A 228 -4.87 -26.91 21.12
CA GLU A 228 -3.50 -27.42 21.22
C GLU A 228 -2.92 -27.37 22.65
N HIS A 229 -3.50 -26.55 23.52
CA HIS A 229 -3.15 -26.46 24.94
C HIS A 229 -4.02 -27.33 25.85
N ASN A 230 -4.78 -28.28 25.29
CA ASN A 230 -5.75 -29.13 25.99
C ASN A 230 -6.86 -28.38 26.74
N GLN A 231 -7.18 -27.16 26.32
CA GLN A 231 -8.28 -26.37 26.91
C GLN A 231 -9.58 -26.65 26.16
N ARG A 232 -10.66 -26.88 26.90
CA ARG A 232 -12.01 -26.99 26.33
C ARG A 232 -12.55 -25.59 26.05
N VAL A 233 -12.81 -25.29 24.78
CA VAL A 233 -13.32 -23.99 24.35
C VAL A 233 -14.73 -24.15 23.80
N MET A 234 -15.69 -23.51 24.45
CA MET A 234 -17.10 -23.48 24.10
C MET A 234 -17.35 -22.47 22.99
N THR A 235 -17.97 -22.91 21.90
CA THR A 235 -18.22 -22.14 20.66
C THR A 235 -19.70 -21.87 20.43
N GLU A 236 -20.57 -22.69 21.01
CA GLU A 236 -22.02 -22.49 21.01
C GLU A 236 -22.55 -22.80 22.40
N LEU A 237 -23.56 -22.07 22.85
CA LEU A 237 -24.20 -22.27 24.14
C LEU A 237 -25.70 -22.03 23.99
N LYS A 238 -26.50 -22.93 24.58
CA LYS A 238 -27.96 -22.83 24.62
C LYS A 238 -28.46 -23.27 25.99
N LYS A 239 -29.24 -22.41 26.63
CA LYS A 239 -30.04 -22.78 27.81
C LYS A 239 -31.13 -23.78 27.38
N MET A 240 -31.20 -24.91 28.04
CA MET A 240 -32.28 -25.88 27.87
C MET A 240 -33.46 -25.52 28.78
N PRO A 241 -34.70 -25.85 28.37
CA PRO A 241 -35.89 -25.67 29.19
C PRO A 241 -35.85 -26.53 30.47
#